data_AF-A0A7V2JHK8-F1
#
_entry.id   AF-A0A7V2JHK8-F1
#
_cell.length_a   1.000
_cell.length_b   1.000
_cell.length_c   1.000
_cell.angle_alpha   90.00
_cell.angle_beta   90.00
_cell.angle_gamma   90.00
#
_symmetry.space_group_name_H-M   'P 1'
#
loop_
_entity.id
_entity.type
_entity.pdbx_description
1 polymer ?
#
loop_
_entity_poly.entity_id
_entity_poly.type
_entity_poly.pdbx_seq_one_letter_code
_entity_poly.pdbx_strand_id
1 'polypeptide(L)'
;MVLAMTICRWMPHGRRSTITMSGGDTWMRPSTWKSSSSTTLDRPSDSAQYLLAESHFEMDEYIISASEYEKLISQYPRSPLVEEGEYKLGLSFYELSPKYQKEQVYTDKAVEMFQLFIEDFPNSMLVSEAEERILELRTKLAKKEFQAGRLYHRMGEYKAARLYYQSVLDNYYDSEFAEESQLLKADSWSDEKEWAEAQAAYQGYLIRYPDSDRVDYINRQIEYVKKRHQEQLAKEAEGERGGVFRLFDPKDE
;
A
#
# COMPACT_ATOMS: atom_id res chain seq x y z
N MET A 1 57.18 49.11 -37.68
CA MET A 1 55.77 49.46 -37.39
C MET A 1 54.89 48.50 -38.15
N VAL A 2 54.40 47.45 -37.50
CA VAL A 2 53.44 46.50 -38.10
C VAL A 2 52.16 46.61 -37.28
N LEU A 3 51.07 46.98 -37.96
CA LEU A 3 49.73 47.17 -37.40
C LEU A 3 49.19 45.83 -36.88
N ALA A 4 48.88 45.76 -35.58
CA ALA A 4 48.14 44.66 -34.99
C ALA A 4 46.65 44.79 -35.39
N MET A 5 46.16 43.88 -36.24
CA MET A 5 44.75 43.76 -36.55
C MET A 5 44.03 43.08 -35.38
N THR A 6 43.35 43.90 -34.58
CA THR A 6 42.48 43.46 -33.49
C THR A 6 41.14 43.00 -34.05
N ILE A 7 40.93 41.69 -34.24
CA ILE A 7 39.62 41.15 -34.58
C ILE A 7 38.82 41.01 -33.27
N CYS A 8 38.02 42.03 -32.94
CA CYS A 8 37.02 41.94 -31.88
C CYS A 8 35.78 41.23 -32.43
N ARG A 9 35.53 39.98 -32.01
CA ARG A 9 34.23 39.33 -32.20
C ARG A 9 33.31 39.75 -31.06
N TRP A 10 32.23 40.42 -31.42
CA TRP A 10 31.21 40.92 -30.49
C TRP A 10 30.39 39.73 -29.95
N MET A 11 30.33 39.59 -28.62
CA MET A 11 29.47 38.62 -27.94
C MET A 11 28.89 39.29 -26.68
N PRO A 12 27.56 39.20 -26.45
CA PRO A 12 26.91 39.92 -25.37
C PRO A 12 27.14 39.19 -24.04
N HIS A 13 27.33 39.98 -22.99
CA HIS A 13 27.57 39.59 -21.58
C HIS A 13 29.03 39.26 -21.19
N GLY A 14 29.77 40.34 -20.93
CA GLY A 14 30.53 40.56 -19.70
C GLY A 14 31.33 39.40 -19.09
N ARG A 15 32.53 39.15 -19.63
CA ARG A 15 33.77 38.89 -18.88
C ARG A 15 34.95 39.01 -19.85
N ARG A 16 35.84 39.99 -19.63
CA ARG A 16 37.11 40.08 -20.36
C ARG A 16 38.14 39.18 -19.68
N SER A 17 38.62 38.15 -20.37
CA SER A 17 39.93 37.58 -20.07
C SER A 17 40.96 38.25 -20.98
N THR A 18 41.92 38.96 -20.39
CA THR A 18 43.11 39.43 -21.10
C THR A 18 44.06 38.26 -21.27
N ILE A 19 44.25 37.80 -22.50
CA ILE A 19 45.30 36.82 -22.82
C ILE A 19 46.54 37.62 -23.23
N THR A 20 47.57 37.61 -22.39
CA THR A 20 48.93 38.04 -22.79
C THR A 20 49.60 36.86 -23.47
N MET A 21 49.86 36.95 -24.78
CA MET A 21 50.66 35.96 -25.49
C MET A 21 52.13 36.39 -25.47
N SER A 22 52.97 35.71 -24.69
CA SER A 22 54.42 35.73 -24.87
C SER A 22 54.78 34.80 -26.02
N GLY A 23 55.50 35.32 -27.01
CA GLY A 23 55.77 34.61 -28.26
C GLY A 23 56.52 33.30 -28.08
N GLY A 24 55.93 32.23 -28.61
CA GLY A 24 56.61 30.94 -28.77
C GLY A 24 55.74 29.71 -28.53
N ASP A 25 54.54 29.61 -29.11
CA ASP A 25 53.74 28.38 -29.01
C ASP A 25 53.25 27.92 -30.39
N THR A 26 53.75 26.75 -30.79
CA THR A 26 53.33 25.97 -31.96
C THR A 26 51.88 25.50 -31.85
N TRP A 27 51.21 25.35 -33.00
CA TRP A 27 49.83 24.83 -33.15
C TRP A 27 49.67 23.39 -32.61
N MET A 28 49.51 23.23 -31.30
CA MET A 28 49.02 22.01 -30.68
C MET A 28 47.48 22.01 -30.76
N ARG A 29 46.90 20.94 -31.31
CA ARG A 29 45.43 20.72 -31.32
C ARG A 29 44.95 20.76 -29.86
N PRO A 30 43.85 21.45 -29.51
CA PRO A 30 43.35 21.45 -28.13
C PRO A 30 42.83 20.05 -27.74
N SER A 31 43.70 19.16 -27.28
CA SER A 31 43.34 17.84 -26.74
C SER A 31 42.99 17.90 -25.26
N THR A 32 42.88 19.10 -24.69
CA THR A 32 42.50 19.30 -23.29
C THR A 32 41.51 20.45 -23.18
N TRP A 33 40.32 20.28 -23.77
CA TRP A 33 39.12 20.90 -23.21
C TRP A 33 38.74 20.10 -21.96
N LYS A 34 39.46 20.31 -20.86
CA LYS A 34 38.96 19.86 -19.55
C LYS A 34 37.98 20.93 -19.09
N SER A 35 36.69 20.71 -19.34
CA SER A 35 35.63 21.41 -18.63
C SER A 35 35.82 21.12 -17.14
N SER A 36 36.21 22.15 -16.40
CA SER A 36 36.40 22.09 -14.96
C SER A 36 35.03 22.09 -14.26
N SER A 37 34.39 20.93 -14.25
CA SER A 37 33.39 20.54 -13.27
C SER A 37 33.30 19.02 -13.31
N SER A 38 33.92 18.37 -12.35
CA SER A 38 33.64 16.99 -12.00
C SER A 38 32.20 16.93 -11.46
N THR A 39 31.23 16.83 -12.35
CA THR A 39 29.87 16.46 -12.03
C THR A 39 29.55 15.29 -12.95
N THR A 40 29.42 14.12 -12.33
CA THR A 40 28.83 12.87 -12.84
C THR A 40 28.38 12.89 -14.29
N LEU A 41 28.92 11.97 -15.11
CA LEU A 41 28.47 11.56 -16.44
C LEU A 41 27.03 11.99 -16.78
N ASP A 42 26.84 13.23 -17.21
CA ASP A 42 25.53 13.78 -17.57
C ASP A 42 25.19 13.16 -18.93
N ARG A 43 24.35 12.11 -18.93
CA ARG A 43 23.85 11.52 -20.17
C ARG A 43 22.59 12.32 -20.48
N PRO A 44 22.63 13.39 -21.28
CA PRO A 44 21.49 14.33 -21.38
C PRO A 44 20.13 13.67 -21.70
N SER A 45 20.14 12.46 -22.26
CA SER A 45 18.97 11.63 -22.51
C SER A 45 18.27 11.09 -21.25
N ASP A 46 18.99 10.65 -20.20
CA ASP A 46 18.37 10.11 -18.98
C ASP A 46 17.81 11.24 -18.10
N SER A 47 18.61 12.28 -17.85
CA SER A 47 18.19 13.50 -17.17
C SER A 47 16.99 14.17 -17.86
N ALA A 48 16.96 14.23 -19.21
CA ALA A 48 15.83 14.81 -19.93
C ALA A 48 14.55 13.98 -19.78
N GLN A 49 14.66 12.65 -19.83
CA GLN A 49 13.53 11.75 -19.65
C GLN A 49 12.95 11.85 -18.23
N TYR A 50 13.83 11.92 -17.22
CA TYR A 50 13.44 12.13 -15.82
C TYR A 50 12.73 13.48 -15.62
N LEU A 51 13.31 14.57 -16.13
CA LEU A 51 12.72 15.91 -16.03
C LEU A 51 11.38 16.04 -16.77
N LEU A 52 11.20 15.28 -17.86
CA LEU A 52 9.91 15.21 -18.55
C LEU A 52 8.85 14.55 -17.66
N ALA A 53 9.19 13.43 -17.01
CA ALA A 53 8.31 12.74 -16.08
C ALA A 53 7.94 13.62 -14.88
N GLU A 54 8.92 14.32 -14.29
CA GLU A 54 8.68 15.30 -13.21
C GLU A 54 7.79 16.45 -13.67
N SER A 55 7.99 16.98 -14.89
CA SER A 55 7.13 18.04 -15.42
C SER A 55 5.66 17.59 -15.52
N HIS A 56 5.40 16.35 -15.93
CA HIS A 56 4.04 15.81 -15.96
C HIS A 56 3.50 15.54 -14.56
N PHE A 57 4.35 15.12 -13.62
CA PHE A 57 3.98 14.93 -12.22
C PHE A 57 3.46 16.23 -11.58
N GLU A 58 4.21 17.32 -11.75
CA GLU A 58 3.86 18.65 -11.26
C GLU A 58 2.63 19.27 -11.95
N MET A 59 2.24 18.74 -13.12
CA MET A 59 1.02 19.12 -13.83
C MET A 59 -0.20 18.28 -13.42
N ASP A 60 -0.07 17.41 -12.41
CA ASP A 60 -1.08 16.43 -11.99
C ASP A 60 -1.43 15.39 -13.08
N GLU A 61 -0.58 15.24 -14.10
CA GLU A 61 -0.75 14.29 -15.19
C GLU A 61 -0.11 12.94 -14.85
N TYR A 62 -0.49 12.37 -13.71
CA TYR A 62 0.19 11.22 -13.10
C TYR A 62 0.23 9.96 -13.98
N ILE A 63 -0.77 9.73 -14.84
CA ILE A 63 -0.76 8.59 -15.78
C ILE A 63 0.37 8.74 -16.81
N ILE A 64 0.56 9.95 -17.31
CA ILE A 64 1.61 10.25 -18.28
C ILE A 64 2.95 10.20 -17.57
N SER A 65 3.05 10.84 -16.41
CA SER A 65 4.25 10.83 -15.56
C SER A 65 4.74 9.40 -15.26
N ALA A 66 3.85 8.51 -14.80
CA ALA A 66 4.15 7.10 -14.58
C ALA A 66 4.74 6.42 -15.84
N SER A 67 4.12 6.64 -17.00
CA SER A 67 4.62 6.06 -18.26
C SER A 67 6.00 6.59 -18.66
N GLU A 68 6.31 7.84 -18.35
CA GLU A 68 7.63 8.42 -18.63
C GLU A 68 8.70 7.92 -17.64
N TYR A 69 8.33 7.64 -16.38
CA TYR A 69 9.20 6.95 -15.42
C TYR A 69 9.48 5.51 -15.82
N GLU A 70 8.48 4.74 -16.24
CA GLU A 70 8.67 3.38 -16.77
C GLU A 70 9.63 3.35 -17.97
N LYS A 71 9.56 4.36 -18.85
CA LYS A 71 10.52 4.52 -19.96
C LYS A 71 11.93 4.79 -19.46
N LEU A 72 12.11 5.61 -18.43
CA LEU A 72 13.43 5.87 -17.83
C LEU A 72 14.05 4.55 -17.33
N ILE A 73 13.29 3.78 -16.56
CA ILE A 73 13.73 2.52 -15.93
C ILE A 73 14.09 1.49 -17.01
N SER A 74 13.23 1.33 -18.02
CA SER A 74 13.43 0.34 -19.09
C SER A 74 14.56 0.71 -20.07
N GLN A 75 14.68 1.98 -20.45
CA GLN A 75 15.68 2.41 -21.43
C GLN A 75 17.06 2.65 -20.80
N TYR A 76 17.10 3.07 -19.53
CA TYR A 76 18.33 3.47 -18.84
C TYR A 76 18.49 2.80 -17.47
N PRO A 77 18.48 1.44 -17.37
CA PRO A 77 18.50 0.72 -16.09
C PRO A 77 19.81 0.89 -15.28
N ARG A 78 20.84 1.52 -15.85
CA ARG A 78 22.11 1.81 -15.16
C ARG A 78 22.23 3.28 -14.73
N SER A 79 21.20 4.08 -14.95
CA SER A 79 21.21 5.50 -14.57
C SER A 79 21.11 5.61 -13.05
N PRO A 80 21.81 6.56 -12.41
CA PRO A 80 21.62 6.83 -10.99
C PRO A 80 20.22 7.35 -10.66
N LEU A 81 19.46 7.83 -11.66
CA LEU A 81 18.09 8.33 -11.49
C LEU A 81 17.04 7.22 -11.44
N VAL A 82 17.42 5.95 -11.64
CA VAL A 82 16.47 4.82 -11.62
C VAL A 82 15.86 4.66 -10.22
N GLU A 83 16.69 4.77 -9.18
CA GLU A 83 16.23 4.68 -7.78
C GLU A 83 15.12 5.70 -7.49
N GLU A 84 15.36 6.98 -7.81
CA GLU A 84 14.37 8.04 -7.61
C GLU A 84 13.17 7.89 -8.57
N GLY A 85 13.42 7.45 -9.81
CA GLY A 85 12.39 7.23 -10.82
C GLY A 85 11.41 6.10 -10.47
N GLU A 86 11.88 4.99 -9.90
CA GLU A 86 11.01 3.90 -9.41
C GLU A 86 10.16 4.33 -8.22
N TYR A 87 10.76 5.06 -7.29
CA TYR A 87 10.00 5.64 -6.19
C TYR A 87 8.91 6.61 -6.69
N LYS A 88 9.26 7.50 -7.63
CA LYS A 88 8.34 8.46 -8.24
C LYS A 88 7.27 7.81 -9.12
N LEU A 89 7.56 6.66 -9.71
CA LEU A 89 6.56 5.82 -10.40
C LEU A 89 5.49 5.34 -9.41
N GLY A 90 5.91 4.79 -8.26
CA GLY A 90 5.00 4.43 -7.17
C GLY A 90 4.18 5.62 -6.67
N LEU A 91 4.82 6.77 -6.47
CA LEU A 91 4.15 8.01 -6.08
C LEU A 91 3.10 8.48 -7.09
N SER A 92 3.36 8.34 -8.39
CA SER A 92 2.41 8.70 -9.43
C SER A 92 1.12 7.88 -9.31
N PHE A 93 1.22 6.58 -9.03
CA PHE A 93 0.04 5.74 -8.78
C PHE A 93 -0.61 6.01 -7.42
N TYR A 94 0.18 6.39 -6.42
CA TYR A 94 -0.31 6.81 -5.10
C TYR A 94 -1.22 8.04 -5.22
N GLU A 95 -0.82 9.06 -5.98
CA GLU A 95 -1.64 10.27 -6.19
C GLU A 95 -2.91 9.96 -7.02
N LEU A 96 -2.86 8.98 -7.93
CA LEU A 96 -4.04 8.49 -8.63
C LEU A 96 -5.01 7.71 -7.74
N SER A 97 -4.60 7.30 -6.53
CA SER A 97 -5.38 6.45 -5.64
C SER A 97 -6.66 7.15 -5.15
N PRO A 98 -7.85 6.75 -5.62
CA PRO A 98 -9.10 7.42 -5.26
C PRO A 98 -9.54 7.06 -3.84
N LYS A 99 -10.49 7.80 -3.24
CA LYS A 99 -11.08 7.47 -1.92
C LYS A 99 -11.50 6.00 -1.82
N TYR A 100 -11.43 5.41 -0.61
CA TYR A 100 -11.64 3.98 -0.33
C TYR A 100 -12.93 3.37 -0.90
N GLN A 101 -13.98 4.17 -1.10
CA GLN A 101 -15.28 3.73 -1.60
C GLN A 101 -15.28 3.40 -3.11
N LYS A 102 -14.32 3.93 -3.86
CA LYS A 102 -14.22 3.75 -5.31
C LYS A 102 -13.40 2.49 -5.64
N GLU A 103 -13.32 2.17 -6.94
CA GLU A 103 -12.41 1.13 -7.43
C GLU A 103 -10.96 1.44 -7.09
N GLN A 104 -10.21 0.43 -6.63
CA GLN A 104 -8.88 0.59 -6.03
C GLN A 104 -7.74 0.12 -6.93
N VAL A 105 -7.97 0.01 -8.24
CA VAL A 105 -6.98 -0.52 -9.20
C VAL A 105 -5.63 0.20 -9.13
N TYR A 106 -5.63 1.53 -8.99
CA TYR A 106 -4.39 2.30 -8.86
C TYR A 106 -3.74 2.19 -7.48
N THR A 107 -4.54 1.93 -6.43
CA THR A 107 -4.04 1.69 -5.06
C THR A 107 -3.25 0.39 -5.02
N ASP A 108 -3.78 -0.68 -5.61
CA ASP A 108 -3.09 -1.98 -5.67
C ASP A 108 -1.80 -1.87 -6.48
N LYS A 109 -1.85 -1.16 -7.62
CA LYS A 109 -0.64 -0.87 -8.43
C LYS A 109 0.40 -0.06 -7.67
N ALA A 110 -0.01 0.95 -6.89
CA ALA A 110 0.91 1.74 -6.11
C ALA A 110 1.64 0.88 -5.06
N VAL A 111 0.91 -0.02 -4.38
CA VAL A 111 1.51 -0.98 -3.44
C VAL A 111 2.53 -1.87 -4.15
N GLU A 112 2.17 -2.42 -5.31
CA GLU A 112 3.07 -3.25 -6.11
C GLU A 112 4.36 -2.52 -6.48
N MET A 113 4.25 -1.28 -6.98
CA MET A 113 5.43 -0.49 -7.39
C MET A 113 6.33 -0.13 -6.21
N PHE A 114 5.75 0.24 -5.05
CA PHE A 114 6.56 0.49 -3.86
C PHE A 114 7.21 -0.78 -3.31
N GLN A 115 6.56 -1.94 -3.39
CA GLN A 115 7.14 -3.22 -3.01
C GLN A 115 8.34 -3.57 -3.90
N LEU A 116 8.20 -3.41 -5.23
CA LEU A 116 9.31 -3.60 -6.16
C LEU A 116 10.47 -2.66 -5.85
N PHE A 117 10.20 -1.38 -5.57
CA PHE A 117 11.24 -0.42 -5.17
C PHE A 117 12.02 -0.87 -3.92
N ILE A 118 11.33 -1.40 -2.90
CA ILE A 118 11.98 -1.91 -1.68
C ILE A 118 12.81 -3.16 -1.97
N GLU A 119 12.33 -4.02 -2.87
CA GLU A 119 13.06 -5.23 -3.30
C GLU A 119 14.32 -4.90 -4.11
N ASP A 120 14.22 -3.94 -5.03
CA ASP A 120 15.31 -3.53 -5.91
C ASP A 120 16.34 -2.63 -5.18
N PHE A 121 15.89 -1.78 -4.27
CA PHE A 121 16.72 -0.79 -3.55
C PHE A 121 16.57 -0.83 -2.02
N PRO A 122 16.91 -1.95 -1.34
CA PRO A 122 16.66 -2.13 0.10
C PRO A 122 17.48 -1.20 1.01
N ASN A 123 18.54 -0.58 0.51
CA ASN A 123 19.41 0.34 1.28
C ASN A 123 19.16 1.82 0.96
N SER A 124 18.13 2.14 0.17
CA SER A 124 17.80 3.53 -0.16
C SER A 124 17.31 4.28 1.07
N MET A 125 17.59 5.60 1.09
CA MET A 125 17.03 6.50 2.11
C MET A 125 15.50 6.65 1.99
N LEU A 126 14.94 6.34 0.81
CA LEU A 126 13.51 6.47 0.52
C LEU A 126 12.69 5.23 0.93
N VAL A 127 13.34 4.13 1.33
CA VAL A 127 12.65 2.90 1.75
C VAL A 127 11.67 3.18 2.89
N SER A 128 12.07 3.95 3.90
CA SER A 128 11.21 4.28 5.03
C SER A 128 9.96 5.07 4.61
N GLU A 129 10.08 5.93 3.60
CA GLU A 129 8.92 6.68 3.08
C GLU A 129 8.01 5.76 2.26
N ALA A 130 8.58 4.89 1.43
CA ALA A 130 7.84 3.89 0.66
C ALA A 130 7.05 2.92 1.57
N GLU A 131 7.65 2.46 2.67
CA GLU A 131 6.98 1.62 3.68
C GLU A 131 5.79 2.34 4.33
N GLU A 132 5.94 3.63 4.66
CA GLU A 132 4.86 4.46 5.19
C GLU A 132 3.72 4.58 4.18
N ARG A 133 4.04 4.86 2.89
CA ARG A 133 3.03 4.92 1.82
C ARG A 133 2.31 3.59 1.62
N ILE A 134 3.04 2.47 1.67
CA ILE A 134 2.43 1.13 1.61
C ILE A 134 1.45 0.93 2.76
N LEU A 135 1.82 1.29 3.99
CA LEU A 135 0.94 1.17 5.16
C LEU A 135 -0.33 2.01 5.00
N GLU A 136 -0.22 3.25 4.51
CA GLU A 136 -1.37 4.12 4.22
C GLU A 136 -2.33 3.49 3.19
N LEU A 137 -1.78 2.98 2.08
CA LEU A 137 -2.54 2.32 1.02
C LEU A 137 -3.21 1.02 1.51
N ARG A 138 -2.49 0.19 2.26
CA ARG A 138 -3.02 -1.05 2.87
C ARG A 138 -4.15 -0.74 3.85
N THR A 139 -3.98 0.29 4.68
CA THR A 139 -5.02 0.75 5.62
C THR A 139 -6.29 1.20 4.88
N LYS A 140 -6.12 1.86 3.73
CA LYS A 140 -7.23 2.29 2.87
C LYS A 140 -7.97 1.10 2.24
N LEU A 141 -7.25 0.07 1.80
CA LEU A 141 -7.83 -1.18 1.28
C LEU A 141 -8.57 -1.94 2.38
N ALA A 142 -7.94 -2.11 3.54
CA ALA A 142 -8.54 -2.72 4.73
C ALA A 142 -9.85 -2.02 5.13
N LYS A 143 -9.87 -0.68 5.12
CA LYS A 143 -11.07 0.13 5.39
C LYS A 143 -12.20 -0.17 4.42
N LYS A 144 -11.91 -0.36 3.13
CA LYS A 144 -12.93 -0.69 2.12
C LYS A 144 -13.60 -2.02 2.44
N GLU A 145 -12.82 -3.07 2.69
CA GLU A 145 -13.33 -4.39 3.02
C GLU A 145 -14.07 -4.41 4.35
N PHE A 146 -13.52 -3.74 5.36
CA PHE A 146 -14.15 -3.61 6.67
C PHE A 146 -15.52 -2.94 6.60
N GLN A 147 -15.64 -1.83 5.86
CA GLN A 147 -16.94 -1.16 5.70
C GLN A 147 -17.94 -2.01 4.89
N ALA A 148 -17.47 -2.81 3.93
CA ALA A 148 -18.32 -3.78 3.24
C ALA A 148 -18.84 -4.84 4.22
N GLY A 149 -17.97 -5.40 5.07
CA GLY A 149 -18.36 -6.33 6.13
C GLY A 149 -19.41 -5.74 7.08
N ARG A 150 -19.21 -4.48 7.52
CA ARG A 150 -20.18 -3.77 8.36
C ARG A 150 -21.52 -3.54 7.69
N LEU A 151 -21.51 -3.28 6.38
CA LEU A 151 -22.74 -3.12 5.61
C LEU A 151 -23.55 -4.43 5.59
N TYR A 152 -22.90 -5.55 5.26
CA TYR A 152 -23.56 -6.87 5.26
C TYR A 152 -24.03 -7.27 6.66
N HIS A 153 -23.25 -6.97 7.69
CA HIS A 153 -23.66 -7.22 9.07
C HIS A 153 -24.94 -6.46 9.43
N ARG A 154 -25.05 -5.19 9.02
CA ARG A 154 -26.25 -4.38 9.25
C ARG A 154 -27.47 -4.89 8.46
N MET A 155 -27.24 -5.50 7.30
CA MET A 155 -28.29 -6.12 6.49
C MET A 155 -28.77 -7.47 7.07
N GLY A 156 -28.09 -8.02 8.08
CA GLY A 156 -28.36 -9.34 8.63
C GLY A 156 -27.74 -10.49 7.84
N GLU A 157 -26.90 -10.18 6.84
CA GLU A 157 -26.19 -11.15 6.02
C GLU A 157 -24.85 -11.53 6.68
N TYR A 158 -24.94 -12.17 7.84
CA TYR A 158 -23.78 -12.47 8.70
C TYR A 158 -22.75 -13.37 8.04
N LYS A 159 -23.16 -14.37 7.26
CA LYS A 159 -22.23 -15.22 6.48
C LYS A 159 -21.34 -14.40 5.55
N ALA A 160 -21.93 -13.47 4.80
CA ALA A 160 -21.20 -12.58 3.90
C ALA A 160 -20.30 -11.63 4.69
N ALA A 161 -20.82 -11.03 5.77
CA ALA A 161 -20.06 -10.14 6.65
C ALA A 161 -18.78 -10.82 7.17
N ARG A 162 -18.88 -12.08 7.62
CA ARG A 162 -17.72 -12.86 8.07
C ARG A 162 -16.68 -13.08 7.00
N LEU A 163 -17.05 -13.24 5.73
CA LEU A 163 -16.08 -13.39 4.64
C LEU A 163 -15.27 -12.10 4.46
N TYR A 164 -15.92 -10.93 4.52
CA TYR A 164 -15.22 -9.65 4.45
C TYR A 164 -14.33 -9.40 5.68
N TYR A 165 -14.82 -9.67 6.89
CA TYR A 165 -13.98 -9.56 8.09
C TYR A 165 -12.81 -10.53 8.06
N GLN A 166 -13.01 -11.75 7.54
CA GLN A 166 -11.95 -12.72 7.36
C GLN A 166 -10.91 -12.23 6.34
N SER A 167 -11.36 -11.64 5.22
CA SER A 167 -10.46 -11.02 4.24
C SER A 167 -9.58 -9.92 4.86
N VAL A 168 -10.15 -9.08 5.73
CA VAL A 168 -9.36 -8.08 6.46
C VAL A 168 -8.29 -8.72 7.33
N LEU A 169 -8.62 -9.80 8.04
CA LEU A 169 -7.69 -10.52 8.91
C LEU A 169 -6.59 -11.25 8.17
N ASP A 170 -6.90 -11.77 6.98
CA ASP A 170 -5.95 -12.55 6.18
C ASP A 170 -5.00 -11.64 5.38
N ASN A 171 -5.54 -10.56 4.79
CA ASN A 171 -4.79 -9.68 3.91
C ASN A 171 -4.19 -8.46 4.61
N TYR A 172 -4.80 -7.99 5.71
CA TYR A 172 -4.47 -6.72 6.38
C TYR A 172 -4.41 -6.85 7.91
N TYR A 173 -3.73 -7.90 8.41
CA TYR A 173 -3.57 -8.19 9.85
C TYR A 173 -2.86 -7.08 10.65
N ASP A 174 -2.08 -6.26 9.95
CA ASP A 174 -1.29 -5.12 10.43
C ASP A 174 -2.12 -3.84 10.58
N SER A 175 -3.34 -3.81 10.03
CA SER A 175 -4.19 -2.62 10.04
C SER A 175 -4.95 -2.43 11.36
N GLU A 176 -5.30 -1.17 11.65
CA GLU A 176 -6.17 -0.81 12.79
C GLU A 176 -7.54 -1.50 12.76
N PHE A 177 -7.98 -1.97 11.59
CA PHE A 177 -9.27 -2.65 11.40
C PHE A 177 -9.23 -4.14 11.73
N ALA A 178 -8.04 -4.74 11.88
CA ALA A 178 -7.93 -6.18 12.08
C ALA A 178 -8.57 -6.63 13.39
N GLU A 179 -8.27 -5.94 14.50
CA GLU A 179 -8.81 -6.27 15.81
C GLU A 179 -10.35 -6.15 15.84
N GLU A 180 -10.89 -5.05 15.31
CA GLU A 180 -12.33 -4.82 15.26
C GLU A 180 -13.02 -5.82 14.31
N SER A 181 -12.39 -6.18 13.19
CA SER A 181 -12.89 -7.21 12.28
C SER A 181 -12.99 -8.59 12.95
N GLN A 182 -12.00 -8.97 13.76
CA GLN A 182 -12.05 -10.22 14.52
C GLN A 182 -13.22 -10.24 15.49
N LEU A 183 -13.47 -9.12 16.17
CA LEU A 183 -14.59 -8.99 17.09
C LEU A 183 -15.93 -9.07 16.37
N LEU A 184 -16.14 -8.26 15.33
CA LEU A 184 -17.40 -8.25 14.57
C LEU A 184 -17.66 -9.59 13.89
N LYS A 185 -16.61 -10.33 13.50
CA LYS A 185 -16.73 -11.70 13.01
C LYS A 185 -17.27 -12.64 14.10
N ALA A 186 -16.83 -12.51 15.35
CA ALA A 186 -17.34 -13.29 16.47
C ALA A 186 -18.80 -12.91 16.80
N ASP A 187 -19.11 -11.61 16.80
CA ASP A 187 -20.47 -11.09 16.98
C ASP A 187 -21.41 -11.62 15.89
N SER A 188 -20.94 -11.73 14.65
CA SER A 188 -21.71 -12.31 13.54
C SER A 188 -22.17 -13.75 13.82
N TRP A 189 -21.34 -14.57 14.47
CA TRP A 189 -21.73 -15.94 14.87
C TRP A 189 -22.75 -15.92 16.01
N SER A 190 -22.57 -15.02 16.98
CA SER A 190 -23.49 -14.84 18.10
C SER A 190 -24.88 -14.41 17.62
N ASP A 191 -24.93 -13.49 16.65
CA ASP A 191 -26.18 -13.01 16.05
C ASP A 191 -26.89 -14.09 15.21
N GLU A 192 -26.14 -14.97 14.52
CA GLU A 192 -26.69 -16.17 13.85
C GLU A 192 -27.20 -17.24 14.83
N LYS A 193 -26.92 -17.11 16.13
CA LYS A 193 -27.21 -18.09 17.20
C LYS A 193 -26.42 -19.39 17.08
N GLU A 194 -25.32 -19.37 16.35
CA GLU A 194 -24.36 -20.48 16.28
C GLU A 194 -23.41 -20.37 17.47
N TRP A 195 -23.91 -20.78 18.64
CA TRP A 195 -23.28 -20.47 19.92
C TRP A 195 -21.92 -21.16 20.11
N ALA A 196 -21.74 -22.37 19.57
CA ALA A 196 -20.50 -23.12 19.72
C ALA A 196 -19.36 -22.41 18.98
N GLU A 197 -19.60 -22.00 17.74
CA GLU A 197 -18.69 -21.27 16.87
C GLU A 197 -18.43 -19.87 17.41
N ALA A 198 -19.46 -19.19 17.92
CA ALA A 198 -19.31 -17.87 18.55
C ALA A 198 -18.37 -17.93 19.77
N GLN A 199 -18.55 -18.93 20.64
CA GLN A 199 -17.67 -19.13 21.79
C GLN A 199 -16.22 -19.36 21.34
N ALA A 200 -16.00 -20.21 20.33
CA ALA A 200 -14.67 -20.47 19.81
C ALA A 200 -14.04 -19.21 19.19
N ALA A 201 -14.82 -18.40 18.46
CA ALA A 201 -14.36 -17.16 17.86
C ALA A 201 -13.93 -16.12 18.91
N TYR A 202 -14.71 -15.96 19.99
CA TYR A 202 -14.35 -15.08 21.11
C TYR A 202 -13.11 -15.57 21.87
N GLN A 203 -12.97 -16.89 22.08
CA GLN A 203 -11.75 -17.44 22.67
C GLN A 203 -10.53 -17.20 21.78
N GLY A 204 -10.67 -17.35 20.46
CA GLY A 204 -9.63 -17.02 19.49
C GLY A 204 -9.22 -15.55 19.54
N TYR A 205 -10.18 -14.64 19.77
CA TYR A 205 -9.89 -13.22 19.99
C TYR A 205 -9.02 -13.00 21.24
N LEU A 206 -9.36 -13.61 22.38
CA LEU A 206 -8.59 -13.47 23.63
C LEU A 206 -7.15 -13.98 23.49
N ILE A 207 -6.95 -15.05 22.71
CA ILE A 207 -5.61 -15.60 22.44
C ILE A 207 -4.78 -14.62 21.60
N ARG A 208 -5.41 -13.96 20.62
CA ARG A 208 -4.70 -13.04 19.71
C ARG A 208 -4.48 -11.65 20.31
N TYR A 209 -5.43 -11.17 21.12
CA TYR A 209 -5.45 -9.82 21.69
C TYR A 209 -5.66 -9.87 23.21
N PRO A 210 -4.69 -10.41 23.99
CA PRO A 210 -4.83 -10.56 25.44
C PRO A 210 -4.86 -9.22 26.20
N ASP A 211 -4.25 -8.18 25.65
CA ASP A 211 -4.10 -6.86 26.29
C ASP A 211 -5.09 -5.81 25.78
N SER A 212 -6.11 -6.22 25.00
CA SER A 212 -7.11 -5.27 24.48
C SER A 212 -8.06 -4.78 25.58
N ASP A 213 -8.42 -3.50 25.53
CA ASP A 213 -9.45 -2.89 26.39
C ASP A 213 -10.82 -3.59 26.28
N ARG A 214 -11.03 -4.38 25.22
CA ARG A 214 -12.29 -5.09 24.97
C ARG A 214 -12.38 -6.44 25.68
N VAL A 215 -11.32 -6.93 26.34
CA VAL A 215 -11.30 -8.25 27.00
C VAL A 215 -12.47 -8.45 27.97
N ASP A 216 -12.82 -7.44 28.76
CA ASP A 216 -13.97 -7.51 29.68
C ASP A 216 -15.30 -7.67 28.95
N TYR A 217 -15.45 -7.02 27.79
CA TYR A 217 -16.62 -7.20 26.93
C TYR A 217 -16.67 -8.63 26.39
N ILE A 218 -15.56 -9.16 25.89
CA ILE A 218 -15.47 -10.51 25.33
C ILE A 218 -15.78 -11.58 26.38
N ASN A 219 -15.25 -11.45 27.60
CA ASN A 219 -15.53 -12.38 28.69
C ASN A 219 -17.04 -12.43 29.01
N ARG A 220 -17.71 -11.27 29.05
CA ARG A 220 -19.17 -11.21 29.20
C ARG A 220 -19.92 -11.86 28.04
N GLN A 221 -19.47 -11.66 26.80
CA GLN A 221 -20.07 -12.31 25.63
C GLN A 221 -19.90 -13.84 25.67
N ILE A 222 -18.73 -14.33 26.08
CA ILE A 222 -18.47 -15.77 26.23
C ILE A 222 -19.43 -16.38 27.27
N GLU A 223 -19.63 -15.73 28.42
CA GLU A 223 -20.58 -16.20 29.43
C GLU A 223 -22.02 -16.20 28.90
N TYR A 224 -22.40 -15.14 28.18
CA TYR A 224 -23.72 -15.03 27.54
C TYR A 224 -23.96 -16.17 26.54
N VAL A 225 -23.02 -16.37 25.61
CA VAL A 225 -23.08 -17.41 24.58
C VAL A 225 -23.10 -18.81 25.20
N LYS A 226 -22.27 -19.08 26.21
CA LYS A 226 -22.28 -20.35 26.95
C LYS A 226 -23.63 -20.65 27.57
N LYS A 227 -24.25 -19.67 28.20
CA LYS A 227 -25.58 -19.81 28.80
C LYS A 227 -26.64 -20.12 27.73
N ARG A 228 -26.64 -19.37 26.62
CA ARG A 228 -27.57 -19.60 25.50
C ARG A 228 -27.41 -20.97 24.86
N HIS A 229 -26.17 -21.42 24.68
CA HIS A 229 -25.87 -22.75 24.16
C HIS A 229 -26.45 -23.85 25.07
N GLN A 230 -26.26 -23.75 26.39
CA GLN A 230 -26.84 -24.69 27.35
C GLN A 230 -28.37 -24.69 27.33
N GLU A 231 -29.00 -23.52 27.26
CA GLU A 231 -30.45 -23.39 27.12
C GLU A 231 -30.98 -24.08 25.86
N GLN A 232 -30.25 -23.99 24.74
CA GLN A 232 -30.62 -24.65 23.49
C GLN A 232 -30.53 -26.18 23.60
N LEU A 233 -29.41 -26.71 24.10
CA LEU A 233 -29.23 -28.15 24.30
C LEU A 233 -30.26 -28.74 25.27
N ALA A 234 -30.64 -28.01 26.32
CA ALA A 234 -31.67 -28.44 27.25
C ALA A 234 -33.04 -28.60 26.57
N LYS A 235 -33.43 -27.65 25.70
CA LYS A 235 -34.69 -27.71 24.94
C LYS A 235 -34.71 -28.87 23.95
N GLU A 236 -33.59 -29.12 23.27
CA GLU A 236 -33.44 -30.25 22.36
C GLU A 236 -33.62 -31.59 23.12
N ALA A 237 -32.99 -31.72 24.29
CA ALA A 237 -33.11 -32.90 25.14
C ALA A 237 -34.52 -33.13 25.74
N GLU A 238 -35.30 -32.07 25.96
CA GLU A 238 -36.70 -32.16 26.39
C GLU A 238 -37.63 -32.56 25.24
N GLY A 239 -37.40 -32.02 24.03
CA GLY A 239 -38.16 -32.36 22.83
C GLY A 239 -38.07 -33.85 22.47
N GLU A 240 -36.88 -34.45 22.62
CA GLU A 240 -36.66 -35.88 22.40
C GLU A 240 -37.41 -36.75 23.42
N ARG A 241 -37.46 -36.36 24.69
CA ARG A 241 -38.21 -37.10 25.72
C ARG A 241 -39.72 -37.06 25.52
N GLY A 242 -40.25 -35.97 24.95
CA GLY A 242 -41.68 -35.86 24.61
C GLY A 242 -42.10 -36.68 23.39
N GLY A 243 -41.18 -36.99 22.48
CA GLY A 243 -41.43 -37.80 21.28
C GLY A 243 -41.49 -39.31 21.53
N VAL A 244 -40.82 -39.81 22.56
CA VAL A 244 -40.70 -41.25 22.85
C VAL A 244 -41.93 -41.83 23.59
N PHE A 245 -42.88 -41.01 24.05
CA PHE A 245 -44.06 -41.45 24.82
C PHE A 245 -45.32 -41.77 23.99
N ARG A 246 -45.20 -41.95 22.66
CA ARG A 246 -46.31 -42.41 21.80
C ARG A 246 -45.94 -43.65 21.00
N LEU A 247 -45.77 -44.80 21.66
CA LEU A 247 -45.74 -46.12 21.00
C LEU A 247 -45.76 -47.21 22.07
N PHE A 248 -46.94 -47.48 22.63
CA PHE A 248 -47.44 -48.81 23.03
C PHE A 248 -48.73 -48.60 23.84
N ASP A 249 -49.86 -48.41 23.15
CA ASP A 249 -51.15 -48.76 23.72
C ASP A 249 -51.36 -50.26 23.41
N PRO A 250 -51.24 -51.19 24.38
CA PRO A 250 -51.62 -52.57 24.15
C PRO A 250 -53.15 -52.65 24.24
N LYS A 251 -53.81 -52.28 23.15
CA LYS A 251 -55.18 -52.72 22.87
C LYS A 251 -55.11 -53.42 21.54
N ASP A 252 -54.97 -54.73 21.59
CA ASP A 252 -55.72 -55.68 20.77
C ASP A 252 -55.24 -57.10 21.14
N GLU A 253 -56.17 -57.84 21.75
CA GLU A 253 -56.33 -59.30 21.90
C GLU A 253 -56.56 -59.80 23.35
#